data_AF-A0A8I0SN24-F1
#
_entry.id   AF-A0A8I0SN24-F1
#
_cell.length_a   1.000
_cell.length_b   1.000
_cell.length_c   1.000
_cell.angle_alpha   90.00
_cell.angle_beta   90.00
_cell.angle_gamma   90.00
#
_symmetry.space_group_name_H-M   'P 1'
#
loop_
_entity.id
_entity.type
_entity.pdbx_description
1 polymer ?
#
loop_
_entity_poly.entity_id
_entity_poly.type
_entity_poly.pdbx_seq_one_letter_code
_entity_poly.pdbx_strand_id
1 'polypeptide(L)'
;MKIECLFLVRRRAFFLSVVVALFASAYGYAAGEPAPTPKTGQTTSYGTADDGALQKGQTWPNPRFSDMGDGTVFDTLTGLVWMKNANCWGTMSWSLALTKVADLNSGTATCTGYVGGQNDWRLPNVSELRSLIDVERNGLMLPIGHPFSSVQTSDYWSSSTVADPVSSAWDVNFGSAIVDDAAKTFDYYVWPVRGGR
;
A
#
# COMPACT_ATOMS: atom_id res chain seq x y z
N MET A 1 58.13 7.58 54.42
CA MET A 1 57.91 7.83 55.87
C MET A 1 57.09 9.10 55.97
N LYS A 2 55.74 8.96 56.03
CA LYS A 2 54.87 9.32 57.18
C LYS A 2 54.80 10.86 57.38
N ILE A 3 53.70 11.59 57.20
CA ILE A 3 52.33 11.57 57.82
C ILE A 3 51.58 12.77 57.16
N GLU A 4 50.38 12.65 56.55
CA GLU A 4 49.01 12.85 57.14
C GLU A 4 48.84 14.27 57.79
N CYS A 5 47.75 15.05 57.76
CA CYS A 5 46.34 14.89 57.40
C CYS A 5 45.63 16.29 57.45
N LEU A 6 44.48 16.40 56.75
CA LEU A 6 43.23 17.14 57.05
C LEU A 6 43.22 18.65 57.45
N PHE A 7 42.41 19.48 56.77
CA PHE A 7 41.08 19.92 57.25
C PHE A 7 40.32 20.76 56.20
N LEU A 8 39.00 20.51 56.16
CA LEU A 8 37.95 21.09 55.30
C LEU A 8 37.75 22.61 55.46
N VAL A 9 37.23 23.30 54.42
CA VAL A 9 35.99 24.15 54.49
C VAL A 9 35.42 24.47 53.08
N ARG A 10 34.23 23.88 52.83
CA ARG A 10 32.98 24.37 52.19
C ARG A 10 32.91 25.05 50.79
N ARG A 11 32.21 24.31 49.91
CA ARG A 11 30.95 24.63 49.18
C ARG A 11 30.94 25.78 48.15
N ARG A 12 30.66 25.39 46.90
CA ARG A 12 29.36 25.65 46.23
C ARG A 12 29.20 24.68 45.04
N ALA A 13 28.33 23.69 45.21
CA ALA A 13 27.87 22.83 44.11
C ALA A 13 26.85 23.63 43.28
N PHE A 14 27.18 23.87 42.01
CA PHE A 14 26.22 24.35 41.01
C PHE A 14 25.41 23.13 40.57
N PHE A 15 24.19 22.99 41.07
CA PHE A 15 23.23 22.03 40.50
C PHE A 15 22.73 22.62 39.18
N LEU A 16 23.32 22.20 38.07
CA LEU A 16 22.70 22.38 36.76
C LEU A 16 21.54 21.38 36.68
N SER A 17 20.32 21.86 36.94
CA SER A 17 19.11 21.08 36.69
C SER A 17 18.92 21.00 35.18
N VAL A 18 19.36 19.89 34.56
CA VAL A 18 19.04 19.58 33.17
C VAL A 18 17.59 19.10 33.15
N VAL A 19 16.68 20.00 32.77
CA VAL A 19 15.30 19.63 32.45
C VAL A 19 15.34 18.86 31.13
N VAL A 20 15.28 17.53 31.20
CA VAL A 20 15.05 16.69 30.03
C VAL A 20 13.58 16.84 29.65
N ALA A 21 13.30 17.67 28.66
CA ALA A 21 11.99 17.73 28.03
C ALA A 21 11.76 16.42 27.26
N LEU A 22 10.91 15.54 27.81
CA LEU A 22 10.38 14.38 27.11
C LEU A 22 9.43 14.88 26.00
N PHE A 23 9.93 15.00 24.78
CA PHE A 23 9.08 15.09 23.60
C PHE A 23 8.49 13.70 23.33
N ALA A 24 7.29 13.46 23.83
CA ALA A 24 6.47 12.36 23.33
C ALA A 24 6.05 12.72 21.90
N SER A 25 6.77 12.18 20.90
CA SER A 25 6.29 12.20 19.52
C SER A 25 5.04 11.32 19.48
N ALA A 26 3.87 11.94 19.44
CA ALA A 26 2.65 11.26 19.05
C ALA A 26 2.83 10.86 17.58
N TYR A 27 3.20 9.60 17.34
CA TYR A 27 2.98 8.99 16.04
C TYR A 27 1.48 8.88 15.85
N GLY A 28 0.88 9.94 15.31
CA GLY A 28 -0.43 9.86 14.72
C GLY A 28 -0.34 8.90 13.55
N TYR A 29 -0.88 7.68 13.71
CA TYR A 29 -1.22 6.87 12.57
C TYR A 29 -2.36 7.60 11.84
N ALA A 30 -1.99 8.44 10.86
CA ALA A 30 -2.96 8.85 9.86
C ALA A 30 -3.41 7.57 9.16
N ALA A 31 -4.69 7.25 9.26
CA ALA A 31 -5.31 6.35 8.30
C ALA A 31 -5.01 6.96 6.92
N GLY A 32 -4.26 6.24 6.08
CA GLY A 32 -3.92 6.72 4.74
C GLY A 32 -5.21 7.13 4.03
N GLU A 33 -5.21 8.28 3.38
CA GLU A 33 -6.40 8.71 2.64
C GLU A 33 -6.79 7.63 1.63
N PRO A 34 -8.09 7.30 1.51
CA PRO A 34 -8.54 6.33 0.53
C PRO A 34 -8.09 6.78 -0.86
N ALA A 35 -7.63 5.83 -1.68
CA ALA A 35 -7.18 6.11 -3.04
C ALA A 35 -8.27 6.90 -3.80
N PRO A 36 -7.91 7.95 -4.56
CA PRO A 36 -8.88 8.71 -5.35
C PRO A 36 -9.71 7.79 -6.24
N THR A 37 -11.03 7.92 -6.19
CA THR A 37 -11.95 7.14 -7.01
C THR A 37 -12.42 7.96 -8.22
N PRO A 38 -12.81 7.31 -9.33
CA PRO A 38 -13.39 7.99 -10.48
C PRO A 38 -14.60 8.83 -10.11
N LYS A 39 -14.78 9.95 -10.80
CA LYS A 39 -16.04 10.67 -10.86
C LYS A 39 -17.05 9.79 -11.59
N THR A 40 -18.16 9.49 -10.94
CA THR A 40 -19.29 8.83 -11.59
C THR A 40 -19.88 9.77 -12.65
N GLY A 41 -20.47 9.20 -13.71
CA GLY A 41 -21.21 9.97 -14.71
C GLY A 41 -22.52 10.59 -14.18
N GLN A 42 -22.85 10.34 -12.91
CA GLN A 42 -24.06 10.84 -12.28
C GLN A 42 -23.91 12.33 -11.96
N THR A 43 -24.64 13.17 -12.70
CA THR A 43 -24.73 14.62 -12.46
C THR A 43 -26.03 15.03 -11.77
N THR A 44 -27.01 14.12 -11.74
CA THR A 44 -28.30 14.34 -11.10
C THR A 44 -28.19 13.95 -9.63
N SER A 45 -28.40 14.93 -8.75
CA SER A 45 -28.50 14.70 -7.32
C SER A 45 -29.94 14.42 -6.90
N TYR A 46 -30.09 13.38 -6.09
CA TYR A 46 -31.28 12.96 -5.36
C TYR A 46 -31.15 13.20 -3.84
N GLY A 47 -29.97 13.62 -3.35
CA GLY A 47 -29.73 14.01 -1.96
C GLY A 47 -28.39 14.70 -1.74
N THR A 48 -28.24 15.46 -0.66
CA THR A 48 -27.06 16.33 -0.41
C THR A 48 -25.73 15.59 -0.18
N ALA A 49 -25.76 14.26 -0.03
CA ALA A 49 -24.59 13.42 0.23
C ALA A 49 -24.36 12.37 -0.87
N ASP A 50 -25.08 12.45 -1.99
CA ASP A 50 -24.83 11.57 -3.13
C ASP A 50 -23.69 12.07 -4.03
N ASP A 51 -23.29 11.21 -4.95
CA ASP A 51 -22.23 11.47 -5.92
C ASP A 51 -22.58 12.61 -6.89
N GLY A 52 -23.86 12.76 -7.27
CA GLY A 52 -24.38 13.87 -8.05
C GLY A 52 -24.22 15.24 -7.38
N ALA A 53 -24.41 15.32 -6.06
CA ALA A 53 -24.21 16.52 -5.24
C ALA A 53 -22.74 16.78 -4.92
N LEU A 54 -22.01 15.73 -4.52
CA LEU A 54 -20.65 15.88 -4.00
C LEU A 54 -19.59 16.00 -5.10
N GLN A 55 -19.78 15.28 -6.21
CA GLN A 55 -18.86 15.26 -7.36
C GLN A 55 -17.38 15.06 -6.99
N LYS A 56 -17.11 14.35 -5.88
CA LYS A 56 -15.78 14.21 -5.27
C LYS A 56 -14.81 13.31 -6.04
N GLY A 57 -15.29 12.56 -7.02
CA GLY A 57 -14.43 11.69 -7.82
C GLY A 57 -13.59 12.48 -8.83
N GLN A 58 -12.47 11.90 -9.24
CA GLN A 58 -11.60 12.48 -10.27
C GLN A 58 -12.05 12.13 -11.69
N THR A 59 -11.90 13.05 -12.62
CA THR A 59 -12.14 12.77 -14.05
C THR A 59 -11.27 11.60 -14.50
N TRP A 60 -11.86 10.63 -15.19
CA TRP A 60 -11.14 9.46 -15.70
C TRP A 60 -10.00 9.89 -16.64
N PRO A 61 -8.72 9.62 -16.31
CA PRO A 61 -7.61 10.04 -17.16
C PRO A 61 -7.52 9.20 -18.44
N ASN A 62 -7.02 9.79 -19.52
CA ASN A 62 -6.76 9.09 -20.79
C ASN A 62 -5.39 9.52 -21.37
N PRO A 63 -4.36 8.66 -21.34
CA PRO A 63 -4.36 7.29 -20.79
C PRO A 63 -4.35 7.27 -19.25
N ARG A 64 -5.06 6.32 -18.64
CA ARG A 64 -5.04 6.12 -17.18
C ARG A 64 -3.68 5.59 -16.70
N PHE A 65 -3.14 4.62 -17.41
CA PHE A 65 -1.91 3.94 -17.05
C PHE A 65 -0.76 4.37 -17.97
N SER A 66 0.38 4.69 -17.37
CA SER A 66 1.62 5.01 -18.08
C SER A 66 2.69 3.98 -17.76
N ASP A 67 3.21 3.30 -18.77
CA ASP A 67 4.39 2.44 -18.62
C ASP A 67 5.63 3.30 -18.39
N MET A 68 6.36 3.03 -17.31
CA MET A 68 7.56 3.80 -16.96
C MET A 68 8.84 3.25 -17.60
N GLY A 69 8.76 2.11 -18.31
CA GLY A 69 9.89 1.50 -19.02
C GLY A 69 10.90 0.80 -18.11
N ASP A 70 10.69 0.80 -16.80
CA ASP A 70 11.53 0.17 -15.79
C ASP A 70 10.89 -1.09 -15.16
N GLY A 71 9.81 -1.59 -15.79
CA GLY A 71 8.99 -2.67 -15.29
C GLY A 71 7.91 -2.23 -14.29
N THR A 72 7.62 -0.93 -14.20
CA THR A 72 6.53 -0.38 -13.41
C THR A 72 5.50 0.39 -14.26
N VAL A 73 4.30 0.55 -13.72
CA VAL A 73 3.18 1.24 -14.35
C VAL A 73 2.64 2.30 -13.39
N PHE A 74 2.61 3.55 -13.81
CA PHE A 74 2.01 4.65 -13.06
C PHE A 74 0.52 4.75 -13.35
N ASP A 75 -0.32 4.69 -12.31
CA ASP A 75 -1.75 4.93 -12.38
C ASP A 75 -2.04 6.40 -12.07
N THR A 76 -2.35 7.17 -13.12
CA THR A 76 -2.61 8.62 -13.01
C THR A 76 -3.90 8.95 -12.25
N LEU A 77 -4.82 8.00 -12.10
CA LEU A 77 -6.05 8.19 -11.34
C LEU A 77 -5.77 8.16 -9.84
N THR A 78 -4.99 7.18 -9.38
CA THR A 78 -4.75 6.93 -7.95
C THR A 78 -3.43 7.51 -7.45
N GLY A 79 -2.51 7.86 -8.35
CA GLY A 79 -1.14 8.25 -8.03
C GLY A 79 -0.25 7.09 -7.58
N LEU A 80 -0.73 5.86 -7.69
CA LEU A 80 0.00 4.65 -7.31
C LEU A 80 0.90 4.18 -8.45
N VAL A 81 1.99 3.51 -8.10
CA VAL A 81 2.85 2.80 -9.05
C VAL A 81 2.74 1.31 -8.79
N TRP A 82 2.45 0.56 -9.84
CA TRP A 82 2.20 -0.87 -9.81
C TRP A 82 3.33 -1.63 -10.49
N MET A 83 3.59 -2.84 -10.03
CA MET A 83 4.45 -3.77 -10.75
C MET A 83 3.83 -4.10 -12.12
N LYS A 84 4.60 -4.04 -13.22
CA LYS A 84 4.07 -4.29 -14.57
C LYS A 84 3.73 -5.76 -14.79
N ASN A 85 4.52 -6.67 -14.24
CA ASN A 85 4.22 -8.10 -14.25
C ASN A 85 3.38 -8.45 -13.02
N ALA A 86 2.10 -8.73 -13.26
CA ALA A 86 1.11 -9.07 -12.26
C ALA A 86 1.22 -10.51 -11.76
N ASN A 87 2.18 -11.31 -12.24
CA ASN A 87 2.39 -12.68 -11.78
C ASN A 87 3.88 -12.96 -11.66
N CYS A 88 4.53 -12.21 -10.77
CA CYS A 88 5.98 -12.27 -10.70
C CYS A 88 6.55 -13.46 -9.96
N TRP A 89 5.76 -14.03 -9.04
CA TRP A 89 6.21 -15.09 -8.15
C TRP A 89 5.24 -16.28 -8.07
N GLY A 90 4.19 -16.30 -8.91
CA GLY A 90 3.13 -17.29 -8.79
C GLY A 90 2.21 -17.05 -7.60
N THR A 91 1.53 -18.11 -7.19
CA THR A 91 0.66 -18.12 -6.02
C THR A 91 1.43 -18.45 -4.76
N MET A 92 1.04 -17.87 -3.63
CA MET A 92 1.64 -18.16 -2.33
C MET A 92 0.74 -17.78 -1.17
N SER A 93 1.07 -18.31 0.01
CA SER A 93 0.40 -17.94 1.24
C SER A 93 0.55 -16.46 1.56
N TRP A 94 -0.41 -15.93 2.31
CA TRP A 94 -0.45 -14.50 2.62
C TRP A 94 0.80 -14.03 3.39
N SER A 95 1.33 -14.88 4.29
CA SER A 95 2.57 -14.57 5.01
C SER A 95 3.77 -14.56 4.08
N LEU A 96 3.86 -15.52 3.14
CA LEU A 96 4.93 -15.56 2.15
C LEU A 96 4.83 -14.38 1.17
N ALA A 97 3.63 -13.92 0.83
CA ALA A 97 3.42 -12.71 0.03
C ALA A 97 4.04 -11.47 0.68
N LEU A 98 3.80 -11.26 1.98
CA LEU A 98 4.41 -10.17 2.73
C LEU A 98 5.93 -10.29 2.78
N THR A 99 6.45 -11.51 3.02
CA THR A 99 7.90 -11.76 2.99
C THR A 99 8.49 -11.48 1.62
N LYS A 100 7.83 -11.89 0.52
CA LYS A 100 8.32 -11.66 -0.83
C LYS A 100 8.38 -10.19 -1.22
N VAL A 101 7.43 -9.39 -0.76
CA VAL A 101 7.49 -7.94 -0.94
C VAL A 101 8.62 -7.32 -0.12
N ALA A 102 8.87 -7.82 1.10
CA ALA A 102 10.03 -7.40 1.89
C ALA A 102 11.37 -7.80 1.22
N ASP A 103 11.44 -9.00 0.66
CA ASP A 103 12.60 -9.48 -0.11
C ASP A 103 12.86 -8.56 -1.32
N LEU A 104 11.80 -8.18 -2.05
CA LEU A 104 11.88 -7.23 -3.17
C LEU A 104 12.47 -5.89 -2.73
N ASN A 105 12.02 -5.36 -1.59
CA ASN A 105 12.55 -4.11 -1.04
C ASN A 105 14.01 -4.21 -0.59
N SER A 106 14.43 -5.38 -0.11
CA SER A 106 15.82 -5.64 0.27
C SER A 106 16.75 -5.97 -0.90
N GLY A 107 16.18 -6.20 -2.10
CA GLY A 107 16.91 -6.62 -3.29
C GLY A 107 17.26 -8.12 -3.34
N THR A 108 16.74 -8.94 -2.41
CA THR A 108 16.96 -10.40 -2.40
C THR A 108 15.95 -11.15 -3.27
N ALA A 109 14.87 -10.49 -3.68
CA ALA A 109 13.97 -10.96 -4.73
C ALA A 109 13.88 -9.91 -5.85
N THR A 110 13.57 -10.37 -7.05
CA THR A 110 13.27 -9.50 -8.20
C THR A 110 12.00 -9.96 -8.88
N CYS A 111 11.50 -9.11 -9.77
CA CYS A 111 10.38 -9.39 -10.63
C CYS A 111 10.84 -9.36 -12.08
N THR A 112 10.46 -10.35 -12.90
CA THR A 112 10.85 -10.40 -14.31
C THR A 112 10.45 -9.12 -15.04
N GLY A 113 11.43 -8.45 -15.64
CA GLY A 113 11.24 -7.18 -16.35
C GLY A 113 11.33 -5.93 -15.48
N TYR A 114 11.41 -6.08 -14.15
CA TYR A 114 11.66 -4.97 -13.24
C TYR A 114 13.15 -4.67 -13.17
N VAL A 115 13.50 -3.45 -13.56
CA VAL A 115 14.87 -2.90 -13.50
C VAL A 115 14.93 -1.62 -12.66
N GLY A 116 13.81 -1.26 -12.01
CA GLY A 116 13.77 -0.15 -11.06
C GLY A 116 14.55 -0.45 -9.78
N GLY A 117 15.02 0.60 -9.12
CA GLY A 117 15.79 0.52 -7.87
C GLY A 117 14.96 0.81 -6.61
N GLN A 118 13.64 0.84 -6.72
CA GLN A 118 12.74 1.26 -5.65
C GLN A 118 12.52 0.15 -4.61
N ASN A 119 12.37 0.56 -3.34
CA ASN A 119 12.38 -0.32 -2.17
C ASN A 119 11.24 -0.02 -1.16
N ASP A 120 10.20 0.68 -1.61
CA ASP A 120 9.00 1.06 -0.86
C ASP A 120 7.76 0.27 -1.34
N TRP A 121 7.97 -0.93 -1.87
CA TRP A 121 6.90 -1.82 -2.29
C TRP A 121 6.12 -2.36 -1.11
N ARG A 122 4.82 -2.55 -1.30
CA ARG A 122 3.91 -3.18 -0.35
C ARG A 122 2.89 -4.02 -1.09
N LEU A 123 2.25 -4.92 -0.35
CA LEU A 123 1.02 -5.54 -0.81
C LEU A 123 -0.08 -4.46 -0.84
N PRO A 124 -0.92 -4.39 -1.88
CA PRO A 124 -2.01 -3.43 -1.98
C PRO A 124 -3.10 -3.76 -0.97
N ASN A 125 -3.83 -2.75 -0.51
CA ASN A 125 -5.06 -3.01 0.24
C ASN A 125 -6.21 -3.37 -0.73
N VAL A 126 -7.30 -3.91 -0.19
CA VAL A 126 -8.45 -4.38 -0.99
C VAL A 126 -9.06 -3.29 -1.87
N SER A 127 -9.06 -2.03 -1.42
CA SER A 127 -9.61 -0.91 -2.18
C SER A 127 -8.72 -0.53 -3.37
N GLU A 128 -7.40 -0.62 -3.21
CA GLU A 128 -6.44 -0.35 -4.28
C GLU A 128 -6.51 -1.41 -5.38
N LEU A 129 -6.58 -2.69 -5.03
CA LEU A 129 -6.79 -3.77 -6.02
C LEU A 129 -8.10 -3.55 -6.76
N ARG A 130 -9.18 -3.27 -6.04
CA ARG A 130 -10.49 -3.02 -6.64
C ARG A 130 -10.47 -1.80 -7.56
N SER A 131 -9.66 -0.78 -7.26
CA SER A 131 -9.54 0.42 -8.10
C SER A 131 -9.00 0.13 -9.50
N LEU A 132 -8.25 -0.96 -9.69
CA LEU A 132 -7.77 -1.37 -11.01
C LEU A 132 -8.91 -1.87 -11.91
N ILE A 133 -10.05 -2.28 -11.34
CA ILE A 133 -11.14 -2.91 -12.07
C ILE A 133 -12.04 -1.89 -12.77
N ASP A 134 -12.33 -2.10 -14.06
CA ASP A 134 -13.29 -1.33 -14.86
C ASP A 134 -14.51 -2.20 -15.21
N VAL A 135 -15.50 -2.26 -14.33
CA VAL A 135 -16.72 -3.08 -14.52
C VAL A 135 -17.68 -2.53 -15.58
N GLU A 136 -17.52 -1.28 -16.01
CA GLU A 136 -18.47 -0.61 -16.89
C GLU A 136 -18.23 -0.89 -18.39
N ARG A 137 -17.12 -1.54 -18.75
CA ARG A 137 -16.68 -1.68 -20.15
C ARG A 137 -16.48 -3.13 -20.60
N ASN A 138 -17.59 -3.86 -20.76
CA ASN A 138 -17.67 -5.14 -21.50
C ASN A 138 -16.81 -6.31 -20.96
N GLY A 139 -16.73 -6.48 -19.63
CA GLY A 139 -16.15 -7.68 -19.03
C GLY A 139 -14.63 -7.77 -19.08
N LEU A 140 -13.94 -6.70 -19.51
CA LEU A 140 -12.50 -6.57 -19.29
C LEU A 140 -12.27 -6.07 -17.87
N MET A 141 -11.64 -6.90 -17.07
CA MET A 141 -11.37 -6.65 -15.65
C MET A 141 -10.35 -5.54 -15.42
N LEU A 142 -9.68 -5.06 -16.46
CA LEU A 142 -8.79 -3.90 -16.43
C LEU A 142 -9.15 -2.96 -17.60
N PRO A 143 -8.93 -1.64 -17.44
CA PRO A 143 -9.13 -0.67 -18.51
C PRO A 143 -8.43 -1.07 -19.82
N ILE A 144 -9.13 -0.95 -20.95
CA ILE A 144 -8.60 -1.31 -22.26
C ILE A 144 -7.26 -0.60 -22.55
N GLY A 145 -6.31 -1.32 -23.15
CA GLY A 145 -5.00 -0.78 -23.47
C GLY A 145 -4.06 -0.61 -22.26
N HIS A 146 -4.37 -1.22 -21.12
CA HIS A 146 -3.46 -1.23 -19.98
C HIS A 146 -2.09 -1.86 -20.35
N PRO A 147 -0.97 -1.37 -19.78
CA PRO A 147 0.36 -1.89 -20.06
C PRO A 147 0.74 -3.11 -19.20
N PHE A 148 -0.12 -3.54 -18.27
CA PHE A 148 0.14 -4.70 -17.41
C PHE A 148 0.32 -6.00 -18.21
N SER A 149 1.20 -6.85 -17.69
CA SER A 149 1.55 -8.15 -18.27
C SER A 149 1.27 -9.28 -17.28
N SER A 150 1.01 -10.48 -17.80
CA SER A 150 0.79 -11.70 -17.01
C SER A 150 -0.31 -11.58 -15.95
N VAL A 151 -1.33 -10.73 -16.19
CA VAL A 151 -2.51 -10.63 -15.34
C VAL A 151 -3.26 -11.94 -15.36
N GLN A 152 -3.57 -12.47 -14.19
CA GLN A 152 -4.29 -13.74 -14.04
C GLN A 152 -5.77 -13.47 -13.79
N THR A 153 -6.64 -14.27 -14.37
CA THR A 153 -8.09 -14.23 -14.09
C THR A 153 -8.40 -15.06 -12.84
N SER A 154 -7.81 -14.67 -11.71
CA SER A 154 -7.83 -15.40 -10.44
C SER A 154 -7.71 -14.42 -9.26
N ASP A 155 -7.69 -14.95 -8.04
CA ASP A 155 -7.56 -14.18 -6.81
C ASP A 155 -6.15 -13.62 -6.59
N TYR A 156 -6.12 -12.37 -6.13
CA TYR A 156 -4.95 -11.63 -5.71
C TYR A 156 -5.06 -11.24 -4.25
N TRP A 157 -4.02 -11.54 -3.47
CA TRP A 157 -3.98 -11.15 -2.06
C TRP A 157 -3.98 -9.64 -1.88
N SER A 158 -4.79 -9.15 -0.94
CA SER A 158 -4.63 -7.81 -0.37
C SER A 158 -3.92 -7.85 0.99
N SER A 159 -3.37 -6.72 1.43
CA SER A 159 -2.81 -6.54 2.78
C SER A 159 -3.88 -6.44 3.88
N SER A 160 -5.17 -6.40 3.52
CA SER A 160 -6.25 -6.19 4.46
C SER A 160 -6.63 -7.50 5.15
N THR A 161 -6.36 -7.59 6.46
CA THR A 161 -6.83 -8.70 7.31
C THR A 161 -8.33 -8.54 7.60
N VAL A 162 -9.07 -9.65 7.59
CA VAL A 162 -10.48 -9.68 8.03
C VAL A 162 -10.56 -9.45 9.54
N ALA A 163 -11.57 -8.72 10.01
CA ALA A 163 -11.70 -8.40 11.44
C ALA A 163 -12.00 -9.65 12.29
N ASP A 164 -12.82 -10.56 11.77
CA ASP A 164 -13.15 -11.84 12.38
C ASP A 164 -13.53 -12.86 11.29
N PRO A 165 -12.76 -13.95 11.07
CA PRO A 165 -11.57 -14.33 11.81
C PRO A 165 -10.29 -13.65 11.28
N VAL A 166 -9.40 -13.22 12.19
CA VAL A 166 -8.10 -12.59 11.83
C VAL A 166 -7.12 -13.54 11.11
N SER A 167 -7.44 -14.83 11.06
CA SER A 167 -6.74 -15.84 10.27
C SER A 167 -7.03 -15.73 8.77
N SER A 168 -8.00 -14.90 8.36
CA SER A 168 -8.33 -14.63 6.96
C SER A 168 -7.83 -13.25 6.51
N ALA A 169 -7.68 -13.10 5.20
CA ALA A 169 -7.40 -11.82 4.54
C ALA A 169 -8.32 -11.66 3.33
N TRP A 170 -8.57 -10.40 2.96
CA TRP A 170 -9.34 -10.07 1.77
C TRP A 170 -8.50 -10.30 0.51
N ASP A 171 -9.13 -10.82 -0.53
CA ASP A 171 -8.61 -10.95 -1.88
C ASP A 171 -9.51 -10.25 -2.90
N VAL A 172 -9.03 -10.16 -4.14
CA VAL A 172 -9.82 -9.66 -5.27
C VAL A 172 -9.61 -10.57 -6.46
N ASN A 173 -10.72 -11.09 -7.01
CA ASN A 173 -10.71 -11.95 -8.18
C ASN A 173 -10.78 -11.14 -9.48
N PHE A 174 -9.73 -11.24 -10.30
CA PHE A 174 -9.63 -10.57 -11.61
C PHE A 174 -10.23 -11.38 -12.78
N GLY A 175 -10.96 -12.46 -12.49
CA GLY A 175 -11.86 -13.13 -13.44
C GLY A 175 -13.35 -12.78 -13.25
N SER A 176 -13.76 -12.40 -12.04
CA SER A 176 -15.17 -12.18 -11.68
C SER A 176 -15.50 -10.82 -11.05
N ALA A 177 -14.51 -9.98 -10.74
CA ALA A 177 -14.67 -8.71 -10.01
C ALA A 177 -15.19 -8.85 -8.59
N ILE A 178 -15.10 -10.05 -8.03
CA ILE A 178 -15.53 -10.34 -6.67
C ILE A 178 -14.40 -10.03 -5.69
N VAL A 179 -14.78 -9.40 -4.59
CA VAL A 179 -13.94 -9.29 -3.39
C VAL A 179 -14.43 -10.38 -2.44
N ASP A 180 -13.54 -11.27 -2.02
CA ASP A 180 -13.85 -12.35 -1.10
C ASP A 180 -12.81 -12.35 0.05
N ASP A 181 -12.99 -13.26 1.00
CA ASP A 181 -11.99 -13.53 2.00
C ASP A 181 -11.62 -15.01 2.05
N ALA A 182 -10.36 -15.25 2.40
CA ALA A 182 -9.85 -16.60 2.48
C ALA A 182 -8.84 -16.74 3.62
N ALA A 183 -8.71 -17.97 4.13
CA ALA A 183 -7.70 -18.30 5.12
C ALA A 183 -6.31 -17.97 4.58
N LYS A 184 -5.46 -17.33 5.40
CA LYS A 184 -4.09 -16.91 5.05
C LYS A 184 -3.16 -18.06 4.65
N THR A 185 -3.61 -19.31 4.81
CA THR A 185 -2.93 -20.54 4.40
C THR A 185 -3.17 -20.91 2.94
N PHE A 186 -4.15 -20.33 2.25
CA PHE A 186 -4.35 -20.53 0.82
C PHE A 186 -3.30 -19.81 -0.01
N ASP A 187 -3.11 -20.26 -1.24
CA ASP A 187 -2.12 -19.69 -2.16
C ASP A 187 -2.81 -18.85 -3.24
N TYR A 188 -2.54 -17.54 -3.26
CA TYR A 188 -3.04 -16.61 -4.28
C TYR A 188 -1.93 -15.73 -4.84
N TYR A 189 -2.23 -15.04 -5.95
CA TYR A 189 -1.25 -14.21 -6.63
C TYR A 189 -0.92 -12.94 -5.84
N VAL A 190 0.25 -12.37 -6.13
CA VAL A 190 0.79 -11.19 -5.46
C VAL A 190 1.07 -10.10 -6.49
N TRP A 191 0.50 -8.92 -6.27
CA TRP A 191 0.70 -7.77 -7.15
C TRP A 191 1.21 -6.57 -6.36
N PRO A 192 2.53 -6.35 -6.31
CA PRO A 192 3.10 -5.25 -5.52
C PRO A 192 2.69 -3.86 -6.04
N VAL A 193 2.49 -2.95 -5.10
CA VAL A 193 2.19 -1.53 -5.33
C VAL A 193 3.09 -0.66 -4.45
N ARG A 194 3.33 0.59 -4.86
CA ARG A 194 4.03 1.62 -4.07
C ARG A 194 3.36 2.99 -4.22
N GLY A 195 3.67 3.91 -3.30
CA GLY A 195 3.06 5.25 -3.21
C GLY A 195 1.82 5.30 -2.30
N GLY A 196 1.18 6.48 -2.26
CA GLY A 196 -0.08 6.73 -1.55
C GLY A 196 0.03 6.86 -0.02
N ARG A 197 0.88 7.78 0.48
CA ARG A 197 0.92 8.15 1.91
C ARG A 197 0.91 9.64 2.09
#